data_AF-A0A2R7KIW8-F1
#
_entry.id   AF-A0A2R7KIW8-F1
#
_cell.length_a   1.000
_cell.length_b   1.000
_cell.length_c   1.000
_cell.angle_alpha   90.00
_cell.angle_beta   90.00
_cell.angle_gamma   90.00
#
_symmetry.space_group_name_H-M   'P 1'
#
loop_
_entity.id
_entity.type
_entity.pdbx_description
1 polymer ?
#
loop_
_entity_poly.entity_id
_entity_poly.type
_entity_poly.pdbx_seq_one_letter_code
_entity_poly.pdbx_strand_id
1 'polypeptide(L)' 'LCSLIKNDITKSANRRLIESGAVQINNEKILNPFEIIPLEKETKIKIGKRNFYELL' A
#
# COMPACT_ATOMS: atom_id res chain seq x y z
N LEU A 1 -2.84 6.02 1.12
CA LEU A 1 -1.57 5.27 1.23
C LEU A 1 -0.76 5.26 -0.07
N CYS A 2 -1.09 4.44 -1.08
CA CYS A 2 -0.17 4.29 -2.23
C CYS A 2 0.01 5.54 -3.09
N SER A 3 -0.93 6.49 -3.12
CA SER A 3 -0.74 7.78 -3.81
C SER A 3 0.36 8.64 -3.19
N LEU A 4 0.66 8.46 -1.90
CA LEU A 4 1.75 9.16 -1.22
C LEU A 4 3.12 8.52 -1.52
N ILE A 5 3.12 7.23 -1.83
CA ILE A 5 4.32 6.42 -2.03
C ILE A 5 4.70 6.34 -3.50
N LYS A 6 3.70 6.33 -4.37
CA LYS A 6 3.84 6.32 -5.82
C LYS A 6 2.96 7.44 -6.37
N ASN A 7 3.58 8.58 -6.67
CA ASN A 7 2.90 9.74 -7.24
C ASN A 7 2.31 9.50 -8.63
N ASP A 8 2.71 8.41 -9.29
CA ASP A 8 2.33 8.04 -10.65
C ASP A 8 1.13 7.05 -10.72
N ILE A 9 0.31 6.99 -9.66
CA ILE A 9 -0.92 6.18 -9.67
C ILE A 9 -2.13 7.01 -9.26
N THR A 10 -3.18 6.90 -10.08
CA THR A 10 -4.48 7.51 -9.80
C THR A 10 -5.15 6.82 -8.60
N LYS A 11 -6.10 7.54 -7.97
CA LYS A 11 -6.87 7.01 -6.83
C LYS A 11 -7.60 5.70 -7.16
N SER A 12 -8.13 5.57 -8.38
CA SER A 12 -8.82 4.36 -8.84
C SER A 12 -7.86 3.19 -9.09
N ALA A 13 -6.68 3.45 -9.65
CA ALA A 13 -5.65 2.43 -9.83
C ALA A 13 -5.17 1.91 -8.47
N ASN A 14 -4.96 2.81 -7.50
CA ASN A 14 -4.62 2.44 -6.13
C ASN A 14 -5.70 1.55 -5.49
N ARG A 15 -6.98 1.93 -5.60
CA ARG A 15 -8.08 1.12 -5.07
C ARG A 15 -8.07 -0.31 -5.64
N ARG A 16 -7.90 -0.46 -6.96
CA ARG A 16 -7.82 -1.78 -7.62
C ARG A 16 -6.61 -2.60 -7.15
N LEU A 17 -5.47 -1.97 -6.87
CA LEU A 17 -4.29 -2.65 -6.34
C LEU A 17 -4.55 -3.21 -4.94
N ILE A 18 -5.27 -2.47 -4.09
CA ILE A 18 -5.65 -2.93 -2.77
C ILE A 18 -6.66 -4.07 -2.88
N GLU A 19 -7.74 -3.89 -3.63
CA GLU A 19 -8.80 -4.91 -3.80
C GLU A 19 -8.29 -6.22 -4.44
N SER A 20 -7.26 -6.14 -5.29
CA SER A 20 -6.60 -7.32 -5.87
C SER A 20 -5.58 -8.00 -4.94
N GLY A 21 -5.34 -7.46 -3.74
CA GLY A 21 -4.36 -7.97 -2.78
C GLY A 21 -2.91 -7.77 -3.22
N ALA A 22 -2.66 -6.81 -4.12
CA ALA A 22 -1.32 -6.43 -4.54
C ALA A 22 -0.60 -5.56 -3.49
N VAL A 23 -1.33 -4.99 -2.52
CA VAL A 23 -0.74 -4.16 -1.45
C VAL A 23 -0.59 -4.98 -0.18
N GLN A 24 0.59 -4.95 0.41
CA GLN A 24 0.90 -5.54 1.71
C GLN A 24 1.49 -4.48 2.64
N ILE A 25 1.11 -4.51 3.90
CA ILE A 25 1.67 -3.66 4.95
C ILE A 25 2.11 -4.59 6.08
N ASN A 26 3.36 -4.47 6.53
CA ASN A 26 3.95 -5.35 7.55
C ASN A 26 3.74 -6.85 7.26
N ASN A 27 3.87 -7.22 5.98
CA ASN A 27 3.61 -8.56 5.43
C ASN A 27 2.14 -9.02 5.42
N GLU A 28 1.20 -8.21 5.87
CA GLU A 28 -0.23 -8.49 5.79
C GLU A 28 -0.84 -7.91 4.51
N LYS A 29 -1.64 -8.70 3.80
CA LYS A 29 -2.34 -8.22 2.60
C LYS A 29 -3.52 -7.36 2.99
N ILE A 30 -3.54 -6.14 2.46
CA ILE A 30 -4.67 -5.23 2.63
C ILE A 30 -5.60 -5.44 1.45
N LEU A 31 -6.85 -5.78 1.73
CA LEU A 31 -7.90 -6.00 0.73
C LEU A 31 -8.97 -4.90 0.76
N ASN A 32 -9.09 -4.19 1.88
CA ASN A 32 -10.04 -3.12 2.02
C ASN A 32 -9.36 -1.76 1.75
N PRO A 33 -9.71 -1.06 0.66
CA PRO A 33 -9.13 0.24 0.31
C PRO A 33 -9.50 1.37 1.28
N PHE A 34 -10.49 1.17 2.15
CA PHE A 34 -10.94 2.13 3.15
C PHE A 34 -10.45 1.77 4.57
N GLU A 35 -9.61 0.74 4.70
CA GLU A 35 -9.02 0.35 5.96
C GLU A 35 -8.10 1.46 6.48
N ILE A 36 -8.29 1.81 7.75
CA ILE A 36 -7.45 2.80 8.44
C ILE A 36 -6.30 2.04 9.07
N ILE A 37 -5.09 2.31 8.59
CA ILE A 37 -3.90 1.60 9.03
C ILE A 37 -2.97 2.63 9.68
N PRO A 38 -2.54 2.40 10.93
CA PRO A 38 -1.59 3.28 11.58
C PRO A 38 -0.25 3.21 10.84
N LEU A 39 0.22 4.36 10.36
CA LEU A 39 1.53 4.54 9.76
C LEU A 39 2.53 4.82 10.88
N GLU A 40 3.11 3.76 11.43
CA GLU A 40 4.15 3.87 12.44
C GLU A 40 5.54 3.92 11.79
N LYS A 41 6.55 4.35 12.55
CA LYS A 41 7.95 4.21 12.12
C LYS A 41 8.25 2.73 11.86
N GLU A 42 9.07 2.46 10.85
CA GLU A 42 9.42 1.11 10.37
C GLU A 42 8.27 0.36 9.67
N THR A 43 7.16 1.05 9.33
CA THR A 43 6.09 0.42 8.56
C THR A 43 6.59 -0.02 7.18
N LYS A 44 6.50 -1.32 6.89
CA LYS A 44 6.93 -1.91 5.62
C LYS A 44 5.76 -2.00 4.67
N ILE A 45 5.83 -1.30 3.55
CA ILE A 45 4.77 -1.24 2.56
C ILE A 45 5.29 -1.88 1.28
N LYS A 46 4.61 -2.92 0.83
CA LYS A 46 4.94 -3.64 -0.41
C LYS A 46 3.78 -3.51 -1.39
N ILE A 47 4.09 -3.06 -2.61
CA ILE A 47 3.12 -2.89 -3.68
C ILE A 47 3.54 -3.75 -4.86
N GLY A 48 2.79 -4.83 -5.09
CA GLY A 48 3.06 -5.85 -6.09
C GLY A 48 4.30 -6.66 -5.76
N LYS A 49 5.04 -7.06 -6.81
CA LYS A 49 6.23 -7.91 -6.68
C LYS A 49 7.53 -7.13 -6.45
N ARG A 50 7.63 -5.91 -6.96
CA ARG A 50 8.93 -5.19 -7.11
C ARG A 50 9.05 -3.92 -6.28
N ASN A 51 7.95 -3.37 -5.77
CA ASN A 51 8.00 -2.12 -5.03
C ASN A 51 7.91 -2.41 -3.54
N PHE A 52 8.99 -2.14 -2.83
CA PHE A 52 9.11 -2.27 -1.38
C PHE A 52 9.51 -0.90 -0.84
N TYR A 53 8.82 -0.47 0.20
CA TYR A 53 8.99 0.83 0.83
C TYR A 53 9.01 0.61 2.34
N GLU A 54 9.78 1.42 3.03
CA GLU A 54 9.85 1.43 4.48
C GLU A 54 9.74 2.88 4.94
N LEU A 55 8.86 3.12 5.92
CA LEU A 55 8.68 4.45 6.51
C LEU A 55 9.75 4.66 7.58
N LEU A 56 10.65 5.63 7.38
CA LEU A 56 11.70 6.02 8.35
C LEU A 56 11.24 7.16 9.26
#